data_AF-A0A2S4PVU6-F1
#
_entry.id   AF-A0A2S4PVU6-F1
#
_cell.length_a   1.000
_cell.length_b   1.000
_cell.length_c   1.000
_cell.angle_alpha   90.00
_cell.angle_beta   90.00
_cell.angle_gamma   90.00
#
_symmetry.space_group_name_H-M   'P 1'
#
loop_
_entity.id
_entity.type
_entity.pdbx_description
1 polymer ?
#
loop_
_entity_poly.entity_id
_entity_poly.type
_entity_poly.pdbx_seq_one_letter_code
_entity_poly.pdbx_strand_id
1 'polypeptide(L)'
;MRWILPFIVTAGVLTSGHVFETQHSDWRVGQTVSTSSGPVTGHDAGNDKVSEYLGIPYAKPPVGDLRFAAPQKFEGNAPINATKYSPSCYTSPGTNDIVTLEQLLKANLTSQVKEIQIMTTDKNQPSEDCLYLNVWTKPQVGERKKAVMVWIYGGSFSSGSTSIDAYSGRHLAALEDVVVVSMNYRINIFGFPAHPNGTYNVGILDQRLALEWVRDNIEKFGGDASRITLFGQSAGSVSIDYHTYAWASDPIASSYILQSGTVFSWGLPNTQSMASKAWFTTSKNLGCGDVSSSQDTVLSCMRSKDPNEIYKAFPVGQPGSILGPFVPTIDNTVIFSDYLHRKPANLPVLVGNNDYEGGLFRTEYVIKGIVLTDTFWTDFNMNEFTCPSSDRANASLAVKAPVWRYRYMGVFSNLALSPYSGSWHAAEIPLIFNVMPDTSPSTPFEIHTAKYMRGAWSTFAKDPVNGLSKYGWPIYDPSKDTLIRIANNNSEGPNLINPYRYDADCVFFNVSSIDPSQFGVYPDLGAGVTPTVSLSMPSPTAGPSKIESNATSSAGTTKATDKSSGSKVPFARLSSLIYFVLTTSSILFL
;
A
#
# COMPACT_ATOMS: atom_id res chain seq x y z
N MET A 1 44.51 86.10 -2.54
CA MET A 1 44.10 86.02 -3.96
C MET A 1 43.66 84.59 -4.23
N ARG A 2 42.34 84.35 -4.34
CA ARG A 2 41.76 83.03 -4.68
C ARG A 2 41.58 82.97 -6.19
N TRP A 3 42.01 81.88 -6.83
CA TRP A 3 41.65 81.56 -8.21
C TRP A 3 41.03 80.16 -8.24
N ILE A 4 39.82 80.11 -8.80
CA ILE A 4 38.98 78.93 -9.01
C ILE A 4 39.20 78.49 -10.47
N LEU A 5 39.34 77.18 -10.71
CA LEU A 5 39.28 76.57 -12.04
C LEU A 5 38.22 75.44 -12.02
N PRO A 6 37.35 75.32 -13.04
CA PRO A 6 36.20 74.42 -13.02
C PRO A 6 36.55 73.04 -13.61
N PHE A 7 36.03 71.98 -13.00
CA PHE A 7 36.04 70.63 -13.55
C PHE A 7 34.68 70.31 -14.19
N ILE A 8 34.71 69.89 -15.45
CA ILE A 8 33.56 69.39 -16.22
C ILE A 8 33.54 67.86 -16.10
N VAL A 9 32.33 67.32 -15.88
CA VAL A 9 32.00 65.90 -15.71
C VAL A 9 31.82 65.23 -17.07
N THR A 10 32.41 64.04 -17.26
CA THR A 10 32.05 63.09 -18.32
C THR A 10 31.59 61.77 -17.73
N ALA A 11 30.40 61.34 -18.11
CA ALA A 11 29.78 60.08 -17.69
C ALA A 11 30.34 58.89 -18.50
N GLY A 12 30.74 57.82 -17.80
CA GLY A 12 31.10 56.53 -18.38
C GLY A 12 30.07 55.47 -17.99
N VAL A 13 29.49 54.80 -18.99
CA VAL A 13 28.59 53.65 -18.82
C VAL A 13 29.43 52.41 -18.54
N LEU A 14 29.24 51.80 -17.36
CA LEU A 14 29.81 50.49 -17.01
C LEU A 14 28.76 49.41 -17.25
N THR A 15 28.94 48.59 -18.28
CA THR A 15 28.18 47.35 -18.48
C THR A 15 28.82 46.23 -17.65
N SER A 16 28.24 45.92 -16.49
CA SER A 16 28.63 44.77 -15.68
C SER A 16 27.96 43.50 -16.22
N GLY A 17 28.69 42.73 -17.03
CA GLY A 17 28.28 41.37 -17.41
C GLY A 17 28.32 40.46 -16.19
N HIS A 18 27.16 40.06 -15.68
CA HIS A 18 27.05 38.97 -14.72
C HIS A 18 27.24 37.65 -15.47
N VAL A 19 28.40 37.04 -15.31
CA VAL A 19 28.61 35.63 -15.66
C VAL A 19 27.81 34.83 -14.65
N PHE A 20 26.68 34.25 -15.07
CA PHE A 20 26.03 33.17 -14.33
C PHE A 20 26.95 31.96 -14.41
N GLU A 21 27.78 31.78 -13.39
CA GLU A 21 28.52 30.53 -13.20
C GLU A 21 27.51 29.45 -12.80
N THR A 22 27.03 28.69 -13.78
CA THR A 22 26.32 27.44 -13.54
C THR A 22 27.30 26.45 -12.94
N GLN A 23 27.48 26.49 -11.62
CA GLN A 23 28.02 25.35 -10.88
C GLN A 23 27.09 24.17 -11.14
N HIS A 24 27.51 23.29 -12.06
CA HIS A 24 26.97 21.94 -12.17
C HIS A 24 27.28 21.26 -10.83
N SER A 25 26.25 20.85 -10.09
CA SER A 25 26.45 19.92 -8.99
C SER A 25 27.04 18.64 -9.57
N ASP A 26 28.23 18.23 -9.11
CA ASP A 26 28.88 16.95 -9.46
C ASP A 26 28.12 15.75 -8.86
N TRP A 27 26.79 15.69 -9.04
CA TRP A 27 25.99 14.56 -8.59
C TRP A 27 26.31 13.35 -9.44
N ARG A 28 26.91 12.32 -8.84
CA ARG A 28 27.15 11.03 -9.47
C ARG A 28 26.12 10.00 -9.02
N VAL A 29 25.70 9.15 -9.94
CA VAL A 29 24.82 8.03 -9.61
C VAL A 29 25.53 7.10 -8.62
N GLY A 30 24.86 6.78 -7.51
CA GLY A 30 25.41 5.94 -6.44
C GLY A 30 26.51 6.61 -5.59
N GLN A 31 26.65 7.94 -5.64
CA GLN A 31 27.64 8.65 -4.82
C GLN A 31 27.44 8.46 -3.32
N THR A 32 28.48 8.62 -2.52
CA THR A 32 28.35 8.60 -1.06
C THR A 32 27.64 9.86 -0.56
N VAL A 33 26.62 9.71 0.28
CA VAL A 33 25.83 10.79 0.89
C VAL A 33 26.01 10.80 2.40
N SER A 34 26.42 11.92 2.99
CA SER A 34 26.68 12.04 4.44
C SER A 34 25.39 12.26 5.25
N THR A 35 24.88 11.24 5.94
CA THR A 35 23.63 11.33 6.73
C THR A 35 23.91 11.38 8.24
N SER A 36 22.88 11.58 9.06
CA SER A 36 22.96 11.43 10.52
C SER A 36 23.25 9.99 10.95
N SER A 37 22.96 9.01 10.10
CA SER A 37 23.29 7.59 10.35
C SER A 37 24.74 7.25 9.99
N GLY A 38 25.42 8.13 9.24
CA GLY A 38 26.77 7.93 8.71
C GLY A 38 26.84 8.18 7.20
N PRO A 39 28.04 8.06 6.59
CA PRO A 39 28.20 8.13 5.13
C PRO A 39 27.55 6.92 4.44
N VAL A 40 26.55 7.15 3.58
CA VAL A 40 25.78 6.10 2.91
C VAL A 40 26.24 5.97 1.46
N THR A 41 26.64 4.77 1.05
CA THR A 41 27.00 4.47 -0.35
C THR A 41 25.94 3.58 -0.98
N GLY A 42 25.38 4.03 -2.10
CA GLY A 42 24.38 3.30 -2.88
C GLY A 42 24.96 2.70 -4.16
N HIS A 43 24.09 2.38 -5.12
CA HIS A 43 24.48 1.98 -6.48
C HIS A 43 23.56 2.57 -7.54
N ASP A 44 23.87 2.30 -8.81
CA ASP A 44 22.97 2.60 -9.93
C ASP A 44 21.83 1.58 -9.99
N ALA A 45 20.60 2.04 -10.15
CA ALA A 45 19.41 1.21 -10.34
C ALA A 45 19.38 0.54 -11.72
N GLY A 46 20.39 0.72 -12.57
CA GLY A 46 20.46 0.20 -13.93
C GLY A 46 20.38 1.31 -14.97
N ASN A 47 19.79 1.05 -16.13
CA ASN A 47 19.85 2.00 -17.27
C ASN A 47 19.09 3.32 -17.07
N ASP A 48 18.42 3.53 -15.93
CA ASP A 48 17.59 4.71 -15.67
C ASP A 48 18.36 5.90 -15.09
N LYS A 49 19.65 5.76 -14.77
CA LYS A 49 20.46 6.78 -14.07
C LYS A 49 19.87 7.18 -12.72
N VAL A 50 19.24 6.24 -12.02
CA VAL A 50 18.69 6.43 -10.67
C VAL A 50 19.72 5.91 -9.67
N SER A 51 20.00 6.68 -8.63
CA SER A 51 20.75 6.18 -7.48
C SER A 51 19.80 5.45 -6.53
N GLU A 52 20.20 4.24 -6.14
CA GLU A 52 19.52 3.41 -5.15
C GLU A 52 20.35 3.34 -3.88
N TYR A 53 19.72 3.70 -2.76
CA TYR A 53 20.28 3.55 -1.42
C TYR A 53 19.31 2.71 -0.61
N LEU A 54 19.60 1.42 -0.50
CA LEU A 54 18.72 0.41 0.08
C LEU A 54 19.24 -0.02 1.46
N GLY A 55 18.39 -0.05 2.48
CA GLY A 55 18.77 -0.52 3.82
C GLY A 55 19.55 0.49 4.66
N ILE A 56 19.12 1.76 4.72
CA ILE A 56 19.70 2.77 5.59
C ILE A 56 19.06 2.70 6.99
N PRO A 57 19.82 2.47 8.08
CA PRO A 57 19.25 2.41 9.43
C PRO A 57 18.78 3.79 9.87
N TYR A 58 17.52 3.90 10.30
CA TYR A 58 16.98 5.12 10.90
C TYR A 58 16.74 4.97 12.41
N ALA A 59 16.66 3.73 12.91
CA ALA A 59 16.51 3.41 14.32
C ALA A 59 17.49 2.32 14.75
N LYS A 60 17.77 2.25 16.06
CA LYS A 60 18.50 1.12 16.65
C LYS A 60 17.69 -0.16 16.46
N PRO A 61 18.36 -1.32 16.28
CA PRO A 61 17.67 -2.61 16.18
C PRO A 61 16.72 -2.84 17.37
N PRO A 62 15.42 -3.08 17.16
CA PRO A 62 14.43 -3.22 18.22
C PRO A 62 14.44 -4.63 18.85
N VAL A 63 15.63 -5.12 19.21
CA VAL A 63 15.89 -6.45 19.78
C VAL A 63 16.14 -6.37 21.29
N GLY A 64 16.05 -7.52 21.97
CA GLY A 64 16.29 -7.61 23.42
C GLY A 64 15.37 -6.66 24.19
N ASP A 65 15.97 -5.76 24.98
CA ASP A 65 15.21 -4.78 25.78
C ASP A 65 14.44 -3.76 24.94
N LEU A 66 14.81 -3.56 23.67
CA LEU A 66 14.08 -2.69 22.74
C LEU A 66 12.91 -3.38 22.05
N ARG A 67 12.76 -4.70 22.22
CA ARG A 67 11.56 -5.41 21.74
C ARG A 67 10.33 -4.87 22.46
N PHE A 68 9.29 -4.55 21.68
CA PHE A 68 8.03 -3.90 22.10
C PHE A 68 8.16 -2.47 22.63
N ALA A 69 9.37 -1.89 22.68
CA ALA A 69 9.58 -0.52 23.12
C ALA A 69 9.46 0.47 21.96
N ALA A 70 9.21 1.75 22.26
CA ALA A 70 9.30 2.82 21.28
C ALA A 70 10.70 2.82 20.61
N PRO A 71 10.81 3.14 19.31
CA PRO A 71 12.07 3.11 18.61
C PRO A 71 13.03 4.17 19.14
N GLN A 72 14.32 3.89 19.07
CA GLN A 72 15.37 4.84 19.40
C GLN A 72 16.10 5.25 18.13
N LYS A 73 16.35 6.56 17.96
CA LYS A 73 17.10 7.10 16.83
C LYS A 73 18.45 6.39 16.67
N PHE A 74 18.78 6.04 15.43
CA PHE A 74 20.13 5.61 15.08
C PHE A 74 21.00 6.82 14.75
N GLU A 75 22.15 6.91 15.40
CA GLU A 75 23.19 7.89 15.08
C GLU A 75 24.52 7.16 14.98
N GLY A 76 25.26 7.44 13.91
CA GLY A 76 26.48 6.73 13.61
C GLY A 76 27.40 7.54 12.72
N ASN A 77 28.68 7.18 12.72
CA ASN A 77 29.72 7.77 11.87
C ASN A 77 30.37 6.74 10.93
N ALA A 78 30.06 5.45 11.11
CA ALA A 78 30.59 4.38 10.27
C ALA A 78 29.97 4.45 8.86
N PRO A 79 30.74 4.14 7.80
CA PRO A 79 30.19 4.00 6.45
C PRO A 79 29.11 2.92 6.38
N ILE A 80 28.01 3.22 5.72
CA ILE A 80 26.88 2.32 5.47
C ILE A 80 26.91 1.88 4.00
N ASN A 81 26.93 0.56 3.80
CA ASN A 81 26.76 -0.03 2.47
C ASN A 81 25.28 -0.25 2.18
N ALA A 82 24.64 0.72 1.50
CA ALA A 82 23.23 0.71 1.19
C ALA A 82 22.95 0.19 -0.24
N THR A 83 23.58 -0.94 -0.59
CA THR A 83 23.44 -1.55 -1.93
C THR A 83 22.42 -2.69 -1.98
N LYS A 84 21.77 -3.01 -0.86
CA LYS A 84 20.83 -4.13 -0.74
C LYS A 84 19.75 -3.77 0.26
N TYR A 85 18.52 -4.20 0.00
CA TYR A 85 17.46 -4.09 0.99
C TYR A 85 17.86 -4.75 2.30
N SER A 86 17.41 -4.16 3.40
CA SER A 86 17.47 -4.77 4.72
C SER A 86 16.50 -5.97 4.82
N PRO A 87 16.62 -6.80 5.87
CA PRO A 87 15.56 -7.73 6.25
C PRO A 87 14.20 -7.02 6.36
N SER A 88 13.12 -7.75 6.06
CA SER A 88 11.77 -7.34 6.44
C SER A 88 11.57 -7.45 7.94
N CYS A 89 10.59 -6.70 8.44
CA CYS A 89 10.17 -6.86 9.83
C CYS A 89 9.54 -8.23 10.06
N TYR A 90 9.70 -8.73 11.28
CA TYR A 90 9.35 -10.09 11.61
C TYR A 90 7.86 -10.38 11.36
N THR A 91 7.61 -11.31 10.45
CA THR A 91 6.31 -11.93 10.18
C THR A 91 6.45 -13.44 10.38
N SER A 92 5.36 -14.21 10.24
CA SER A 92 5.52 -15.67 10.12
C SER A 92 6.61 -15.98 9.11
N PRO A 93 7.46 -16.98 9.32
CA PRO A 93 8.05 -17.70 8.20
C PRO A 93 6.86 -18.30 7.45
N GLY A 94 6.36 -17.59 6.46
CA GLY A 94 5.39 -18.14 5.53
C GLY A 94 6.10 -19.29 4.83
N THR A 95 5.45 -20.44 4.74
CA THR A 95 5.69 -21.26 3.56
C THR A 95 5.33 -20.36 2.38
N ASN A 96 6.29 -20.09 1.50
CA ASN A 96 6.08 -19.37 0.25
C ASN A 96 5.24 -20.25 -0.70
N ASP A 97 4.12 -20.76 -0.22
CA ASP A 97 3.24 -21.65 -0.95
C ASP A 97 2.52 -20.79 -1.99
N ILE A 98 3.17 -20.71 -3.14
CA ILE A 98 2.58 -20.18 -4.35
C ILE A 98 1.30 -20.97 -4.59
N VAL A 99 0.20 -20.27 -4.86
CA VAL A 99 -1.12 -20.89 -5.09
C VAL A 99 -0.97 -22.04 -6.09
N THR A 100 -1.38 -23.25 -5.67
CA THR A 100 -1.22 -24.45 -6.49
C THR A 100 -2.18 -24.42 -7.67
N LEU A 101 -1.88 -25.20 -8.72
CA LEU A 101 -2.79 -25.30 -9.88
C LEU A 101 -4.18 -25.81 -9.47
N GLU A 102 -4.25 -26.70 -8.48
CA GLU A 102 -5.51 -27.20 -7.93
C GLU A 102 -6.31 -26.09 -7.25
N GLN A 103 -5.66 -25.24 -6.44
CA GLN A 103 -6.30 -24.09 -5.81
C GLN A 103 -6.80 -23.09 -6.85
N LEU A 104 -6.01 -22.81 -7.89
CA LEU A 104 -6.43 -21.93 -8.99
C LEU A 104 -7.71 -22.43 -9.67
N LEU A 105 -7.75 -23.73 -10.02
CA LEU A 105 -8.91 -24.34 -10.68
C LEU A 105 -10.13 -24.38 -9.75
N LYS A 106 -9.94 -24.75 -8.48
CA LYS A 106 -11.03 -24.83 -7.49
C LYS A 106 -11.65 -23.47 -7.19
N ALA A 107 -10.86 -22.41 -7.20
CA ALA A 107 -11.31 -21.05 -6.93
C ALA A 107 -11.64 -20.23 -8.19
N ASN A 108 -11.59 -20.84 -9.38
CA ASN A 108 -11.81 -20.19 -10.68
C ASN A 108 -10.94 -18.92 -10.86
N LEU A 109 -9.67 -19.04 -10.51
CA LEU A 109 -8.68 -17.96 -10.57
C LEU A 109 -7.98 -17.94 -11.92
N THR A 110 -7.50 -16.77 -12.32
CA THR A 110 -6.67 -16.62 -13.51
C THR A 110 -5.25 -17.10 -13.23
N SER A 111 -4.47 -17.30 -14.29
CA SER A 111 -3.02 -17.54 -14.18
C SER A 111 -2.26 -16.37 -13.54
N GLN A 112 -2.81 -15.16 -13.62
CA GLN A 112 -2.18 -13.90 -13.23
C GLN A 112 -2.01 -13.78 -11.72
N VAL A 113 -2.82 -14.51 -10.93
CA VAL A 113 -2.65 -14.60 -9.47
C VAL A 113 -1.23 -15.00 -9.09
N LYS A 114 -0.60 -15.92 -9.83
CA LYS A 114 0.78 -16.35 -9.54
C LYS A 114 1.77 -15.22 -9.75
N GLU A 115 1.63 -14.47 -10.83
CA GLU A 115 2.51 -13.35 -11.16
C GLU A 115 2.37 -12.22 -10.14
N ILE A 116 1.12 -11.89 -9.78
CA ILE A 116 0.82 -10.91 -8.74
C ILE A 116 1.40 -11.37 -7.40
N GLN A 117 1.25 -12.65 -7.04
CA GLN A 117 1.83 -13.21 -5.83
C GLN A 117 3.36 -13.11 -5.86
N ILE A 118 4.02 -13.44 -6.98
CA ILE A 118 5.48 -13.33 -7.11
C ILE A 118 5.95 -11.88 -6.93
N MET A 119 5.26 -10.91 -7.52
CA MET A 119 5.60 -9.49 -7.42
C MET A 119 5.34 -8.89 -6.03
N THR A 120 4.38 -9.46 -5.28
CA THR A 120 3.96 -8.98 -3.96
C THR A 120 4.56 -9.79 -2.79
N THR A 121 5.26 -10.88 -3.09
CA THR A 121 5.95 -11.70 -2.08
C THR A 121 7.31 -11.10 -1.77
N ASP A 122 7.59 -10.92 -0.48
CA ASP A 122 8.92 -10.56 -0.04
C ASP A 122 9.86 -11.77 -0.13
N LYS A 123 11.03 -11.54 -0.72
CA LYS A 123 12.06 -12.56 -0.94
C LYS A 123 13.14 -12.53 0.15
N ASN A 124 13.11 -11.52 1.02
CA ASN A 124 14.06 -11.37 2.11
C ASN A 124 13.67 -12.24 3.33
N GLN A 125 14.69 -12.65 4.09
CA GLN A 125 14.45 -13.31 5.37
C GLN A 125 14.00 -12.29 6.40
N PRO A 126 12.92 -12.56 7.17
CA PRO A 126 12.45 -11.67 8.21
C PRO A 126 13.44 -11.58 9.38
N SER A 127 13.54 -10.41 9.99
CA SER A 127 14.35 -10.14 11.18
C SER A 127 13.63 -9.13 12.08
N GLU A 128 13.94 -9.15 13.38
CA GLU A 128 13.56 -8.05 14.27
C GLU A 128 14.43 -6.80 14.04
N ASP A 129 15.68 -6.99 13.61
CA ASP A 129 16.52 -5.91 13.11
C ASP A 129 16.07 -5.52 11.69
N CYS A 130 15.03 -4.69 11.63
CA CYS A 130 14.33 -4.36 10.39
C CYS A 130 14.04 -2.86 10.18
N LEU A 131 14.42 -1.98 11.11
CA LEU A 131 14.09 -0.54 11.06
C LEU A 131 15.03 0.25 10.16
N TYR A 132 14.88 -0.01 8.86
CA TYR A 132 15.64 0.62 7.78
C TYR A 132 14.70 1.28 6.76
N LEU A 133 15.25 2.21 6.01
CA LEU A 133 14.58 2.88 4.90
C LEU A 133 15.42 2.82 3.62
N ASN A 134 14.78 3.13 2.50
CA ASN A 134 15.37 3.11 1.17
C ASN A 134 15.13 4.46 0.48
N VAL A 135 16.05 4.90 -0.35
CA VAL A 135 15.96 6.16 -1.11
C VAL A 135 16.30 5.92 -2.59
N TRP A 136 15.42 6.38 -3.47
CA TRP A 136 15.65 6.48 -4.92
C TRP A 136 15.69 7.93 -5.34
N THR A 137 16.76 8.32 -6.04
CA THR A 137 16.92 9.69 -6.51
C THR A 137 17.71 9.73 -7.81
N LYS A 138 17.32 10.62 -8.73
CA LYS A 138 18.11 10.93 -9.92
C LYS A 138 19.06 12.09 -9.65
N PRO A 139 20.18 12.20 -10.40
CA PRO A 139 20.95 13.43 -10.44
C PRO A 139 20.06 14.66 -10.59
N GLN A 140 20.50 15.77 -10.00
CA GLN A 140 19.78 17.05 -10.00
C GLN A 140 19.82 17.69 -11.38
N VAL A 141 19.21 17.03 -12.36
CA VAL A 141 18.85 17.56 -13.68
C VAL A 141 17.42 18.08 -13.57
N GLY A 142 17.16 19.30 -14.05
CA GLY A 142 15.86 19.95 -13.85
C GLY A 142 15.75 20.64 -12.48
N GLU A 143 14.82 20.20 -11.64
CA GLU A 143 14.57 20.78 -10.33
C GLU A 143 15.64 20.38 -9.30
N ARG A 144 16.20 21.35 -8.56
CA ARG A 144 17.34 21.15 -7.63
C ARG A 144 16.95 20.66 -6.22
N LYS A 145 15.69 20.84 -5.85
CA LYS A 145 15.11 20.37 -4.58
C LYS A 145 13.85 19.63 -4.96
N LYS A 146 13.92 18.33 -5.24
CA LYS A 146 12.78 17.59 -5.82
C LYS A 146 11.73 17.29 -4.76
N ALA A 147 10.46 17.22 -5.16
CA ALA A 147 9.41 16.72 -4.29
C ALA A 147 9.76 15.32 -3.78
N VAL A 148 9.43 15.04 -2.51
CA VAL A 148 9.75 13.79 -1.83
C VAL A 148 8.46 13.01 -1.63
N MET A 149 8.38 11.82 -2.21
CA MET A 149 7.26 10.90 -2.00
C MET A 149 7.69 9.77 -1.07
N VAL A 150 7.06 9.66 0.09
CA VAL A 150 7.40 8.68 1.13
C VAL A 150 6.32 7.60 1.20
N TRP A 151 6.70 6.38 0.79
CA TRP A 151 5.84 5.20 0.74
C TRP A 151 5.73 4.53 2.12
N ILE A 152 4.50 4.33 2.57
CA ILE A 152 4.17 3.46 3.71
C ILE A 152 3.36 2.27 3.18
N TYR A 153 3.90 1.06 3.29
CA TYR A 153 3.25 -0.14 2.78
C TYR A 153 2.03 -0.55 3.62
N GLY A 154 1.09 -1.27 2.98
CA GLY A 154 -0.04 -1.93 3.62
C GLY A 154 0.26 -3.37 4.05
N GLY A 155 -0.80 -4.18 4.23
CA GLY A 155 -0.67 -5.57 4.68
C GLY A 155 -1.30 -5.83 6.05
N SER A 156 -2.45 -5.21 6.32
CA SER A 156 -3.27 -5.44 7.52
C SER A 156 -2.54 -5.25 8.85
N PHE A 157 -1.47 -4.45 8.86
CA PHE A 157 -0.54 -4.30 10.00
C PHE A 157 0.13 -5.58 10.47
N SER A 158 0.08 -6.66 9.68
CA SER A 158 0.59 -7.99 10.05
C SER A 158 1.59 -8.56 9.04
N SER A 159 1.66 -7.97 7.85
CA SER A 159 2.52 -8.33 6.73
C SER A 159 3.00 -7.08 5.99
N GLY A 160 3.83 -7.27 4.95
CA GLY A 160 4.38 -6.20 4.14
C GLY A 160 5.87 -5.95 4.41
N SER A 161 6.54 -5.38 3.41
CA SER A 161 7.95 -5.01 3.45
C SER A 161 8.26 -4.00 2.35
N THR A 162 9.27 -3.16 2.55
CA THR A 162 9.79 -2.27 1.51
C THR A 162 10.61 -2.97 0.42
N SER A 163 11.02 -4.23 0.65
CA SER A 163 11.77 -5.05 -0.32
C SER A 163 10.88 -5.78 -1.33
N ILE A 164 9.56 -5.66 -1.23
CA ILE A 164 8.62 -6.22 -2.20
C ILE A 164 8.82 -5.51 -3.54
N ASP A 165 9.03 -6.28 -4.62
CA ASP A 165 9.35 -5.76 -5.95
C ASP A 165 8.29 -4.79 -6.47
N ALA A 166 7.00 -5.04 -6.13
CA ALA A 166 5.88 -4.17 -6.48
C ALA A 166 5.97 -2.73 -5.92
N TYR A 167 6.88 -2.46 -4.98
CA TYR A 167 7.07 -1.14 -4.34
C TYR A 167 8.42 -0.48 -4.70
N SER A 168 9.13 -0.99 -5.70
CA SER A 168 10.40 -0.40 -6.12
C SER A 168 10.22 1.06 -6.57
N GLY A 169 10.80 2.00 -5.83
CA GLY A 169 10.72 3.43 -6.13
C GLY A 169 11.47 3.86 -7.40
N ARG A 170 12.22 2.94 -8.03
CA ARG A 170 13.08 3.19 -9.19
C ARG A 170 12.34 3.89 -10.32
N HIS A 171 11.25 3.31 -10.80
CA HIS A 171 10.56 3.84 -11.98
C HIS A 171 9.83 5.14 -11.67
N LEU A 172 9.25 5.28 -10.48
CA LEU A 172 8.58 6.52 -10.08
C LEU A 172 9.60 7.68 -9.99
N ALA A 173 10.75 7.46 -9.35
CA ALA A 173 11.85 8.44 -9.35
C ALA A 173 12.37 8.72 -10.77
N ALA A 174 12.40 7.70 -11.64
CA ALA A 174 12.92 7.83 -12.98
C ALA A 174 12.01 8.62 -13.94
N LEU A 175 10.72 8.34 -13.89
CA LEU A 175 9.73 8.82 -14.84
C LEU A 175 9.15 10.17 -14.43
N GLU A 176 9.07 10.43 -13.12
CA GLU A 176 8.35 11.58 -12.59
C GLU A 176 9.26 12.64 -11.95
N ASP A 177 10.58 12.45 -11.94
CA ASP A 177 11.56 13.39 -11.39
C ASP A 177 11.24 13.82 -9.93
N VAL A 178 11.06 12.81 -9.08
CA VAL A 178 10.83 12.93 -7.63
C VAL A 178 11.88 12.12 -6.87
N VAL A 179 12.08 12.43 -5.59
CA VAL A 179 12.78 11.53 -4.67
C VAL A 179 11.74 10.59 -4.07
N VAL A 180 11.98 9.29 -4.13
CA VAL A 180 11.12 8.29 -3.49
C VAL A 180 11.82 7.74 -2.27
N VAL A 181 11.10 7.63 -1.17
CA VAL A 181 11.56 6.98 0.06
C VAL A 181 10.58 5.90 0.45
N SER A 182 11.04 4.77 0.99
CA SER A 182 10.18 3.79 1.65
C SER A 182 10.79 3.37 2.98
N MET A 183 10.00 3.07 4.01
CA MET A 183 10.51 2.57 5.28
C MET A 183 9.82 1.28 5.73
N ASN A 184 10.61 0.40 6.34
CA ASN A 184 10.06 -0.66 7.17
C ASN A 184 9.53 -0.08 8.49
N TYR A 185 8.54 -0.74 9.07
CA TYR A 185 8.05 -0.46 10.41
C TYR A 185 7.59 -1.77 11.06
N ARG A 186 7.70 -1.89 12.38
CA ARG A 186 7.27 -3.13 13.05
C ARG A 186 5.77 -3.35 12.87
N ILE A 187 5.41 -4.61 12.69
CA ILE A 187 4.06 -5.11 12.42
C ILE A 187 3.69 -6.18 13.45
N ASN A 188 2.44 -6.64 13.44
CA ASN A 188 1.84 -7.59 14.37
C ASN A 188 2.16 -7.25 15.84
N ILE A 189 2.33 -8.24 16.73
CA ILE A 189 2.66 -8.01 18.14
C ILE A 189 3.95 -7.18 18.33
N PHE A 190 4.91 -7.23 17.39
CA PHE A 190 6.15 -6.48 17.50
C PHE A 190 5.94 -4.98 17.29
N GLY A 191 4.95 -4.61 16.47
CA GLY A 191 4.54 -3.22 16.20
C GLY A 191 3.38 -2.72 17.05
N PHE A 192 2.51 -3.63 17.49
CA PHE A 192 1.26 -3.32 18.15
C PHE A 192 1.05 -4.14 19.44
N PRO A 193 1.99 -4.09 20.41
CA PRO A 193 1.87 -4.83 21.67
C PRO A 193 0.83 -4.20 22.60
N ALA A 194 0.49 -4.88 23.70
CA ALA A 194 -0.11 -4.24 24.87
C ALA A 194 0.98 -4.09 25.95
N HIS A 195 1.89 -3.13 25.75
CA HIS A 195 3.01 -2.95 26.67
C HIS A 195 2.52 -2.47 28.05
N PRO A 196 3.09 -2.97 29.18
CA PRO A 196 2.66 -2.61 30.53
C PRO A 196 2.57 -1.13 30.88
N ASN A 197 3.39 -0.31 30.23
CA ASN A 197 3.42 1.14 30.42
C ASN A 197 2.36 1.90 29.58
N GLY A 198 1.44 1.19 28.93
CA GLY A 198 0.42 1.77 28.05
C GLY A 198 0.90 2.10 26.64
N THR A 199 2.07 1.60 26.20
CA THR A 199 2.52 1.77 24.81
C THR A 199 1.90 0.71 23.91
N TYR A 200 1.09 1.14 22.95
CA TYR A 200 0.41 0.23 22.02
C TYR A 200 0.83 0.33 20.57
N ASN A 201 1.35 1.49 20.13
CA ASN A 201 1.47 1.82 18.71
C ASN A 201 2.91 2.04 18.26
N VAL A 202 3.84 1.18 18.70
CA VAL A 202 5.27 1.35 18.40
C VAL A 202 5.58 1.29 16.91
N GLY A 203 4.80 0.56 16.11
CA GLY A 203 4.90 0.55 14.65
C GLY A 203 4.58 1.92 14.02
N ILE A 204 3.65 2.70 14.59
CA ILE A 204 3.38 4.07 14.13
C ILE A 204 4.50 5.02 14.58
N LEU A 205 5.08 4.78 15.76
CA LEU A 205 6.26 5.52 16.22
C LEU A 205 7.51 5.22 15.39
N ASP A 206 7.66 3.99 14.88
CA ASP A 206 8.71 3.62 13.93
C ASP A 206 8.61 4.46 12.66
N GLN A 207 7.41 4.59 12.11
CA GLN A 207 7.15 5.46 10.95
C GLN A 207 7.47 6.92 11.28
N ARG A 208 7.03 7.44 12.44
CA ARG A 208 7.33 8.83 12.83
C ARG A 208 8.83 9.09 12.89
N LEU A 209 9.60 8.18 13.48
CA LEU A 209 11.06 8.32 13.56
C LEU A 209 11.73 8.23 12.17
N ALA A 210 11.21 7.39 11.26
CA ALA A 210 11.67 7.38 9.87
C ALA A 210 11.38 8.72 9.16
N LEU A 211 10.21 9.32 9.39
CA LEU A 211 9.87 10.65 8.85
C LEU A 211 10.78 11.76 9.39
N GLU A 212 11.15 11.70 10.68
CA GLU A 212 12.14 12.60 11.26
C GLU A 212 13.50 12.44 10.58
N TRP A 213 13.92 11.20 10.33
CA TRP A 213 15.14 10.94 9.55
C TRP A 213 15.08 11.53 8.15
N VAL A 214 13.94 11.37 7.45
CA VAL A 214 13.73 11.94 6.11
C VAL A 214 13.84 13.46 6.14
N ARG A 215 13.10 14.13 7.04
CA ARG A 215 13.18 15.58 7.22
C ARG A 215 14.62 16.06 7.40
N ASP A 216 15.39 15.36 8.23
CA ASP A 216 16.75 15.78 8.62
C ASP A 216 17.82 15.47 7.56
N ASN A 217 17.55 14.59 6.59
CA ASN A 217 18.58 14.07 5.67
C ASN A 217 18.24 14.18 4.18
N ILE A 218 16.97 14.30 3.79
CA ILE A 218 16.57 14.11 2.38
C ILE A 218 17.11 15.18 1.43
N GLU A 219 17.41 16.39 1.92
CA GLU A 219 18.05 17.42 1.11
C GLU A 219 19.43 16.99 0.59
N LYS A 220 20.13 16.12 1.32
CA LYS A 220 21.43 15.58 0.92
C LYS A 220 21.31 14.54 -0.20
N PHE A 221 20.11 14.00 -0.39
CA PHE A 221 19.73 13.15 -1.53
C PHE A 221 19.12 13.96 -2.68
N GLY A 222 19.06 15.30 -2.53
CA GLY A 222 18.49 16.24 -3.50
C GLY A 222 16.96 16.36 -3.43
N GLY A 223 16.35 15.91 -2.34
CA GLY A 223 14.94 16.16 -2.06
C GLY A 223 14.70 17.53 -1.42
N ASP A 224 13.45 17.92 -1.32
CA ASP A 224 12.98 19.10 -0.61
C ASP A 224 12.29 18.70 0.69
N ALA A 225 12.91 19.00 1.83
CA ALA A 225 12.33 18.67 3.14
C ALA A 225 11.02 19.43 3.41
N SER A 226 10.71 20.49 2.65
CA SER A 226 9.44 21.24 2.75
C SER A 226 8.33 20.69 1.84
N ARG A 227 8.63 19.72 0.96
CA ARG A 227 7.68 19.10 0.03
C ARG A 227 7.70 17.57 0.16
N ILE A 228 7.44 17.12 1.39
CA ILE A 228 7.31 15.70 1.74
C ILE A 228 5.84 15.30 1.63
N THR A 229 5.52 14.45 0.66
CA THR A 229 4.20 13.83 0.50
C THR A 229 4.24 12.41 1.02
N LEU A 230 3.41 12.07 2.00
CA LEU A 230 3.23 10.67 2.38
C LEU A 230 2.21 10.03 1.43
N PHE A 231 2.53 8.86 0.91
CA PHE A 231 1.59 8.06 0.13
C PHE A 231 1.66 6.60 0.55
N GLY A 232 0.52 5.93 0.57
CA GLY A 232 0.42 4.60 1.13
C GLY A 232 -0.90 3.96 0.74
N GLN A 233 -0.95 2.64 0.83
CA GLN A 233 -2.11 1.85 0.45
C GLN A 233 -2.58 0.97 1.61
N SER A 234 -3.89 0.77 1.74
CA SER A 234 -4.48 -0.08 2.78
C SER A 234 -4.04 0.35 4.18
N ALA A 235 -3.55 -0.56 5.02
CA ALA A 235 -2.99 -0.27 6.34
C ALA A 235 -1.88 0.81 6.33
N GLY A 236 -1.16 0.98 5.23
CA GLY A 236 -0.19 2.06 5.05
C GLY A 236 -0.88 3.42 4.87
N SER A 237 -1.98 3.45 4.12
CA SER A 237 -2.86 4.63 4.02
C SER A 237 -3.50 4.97 5.36
N VAL A 238 -4.02 3.97 6.08
CA VAL A 238 -4.55 4.14 7.45
C VAL A 238 -3.48 4.70 8.38
N SER A 239 -2.24 4.20 8.27
CA SER A 239 -1.09 4.71 9.03
C SER A 239 -0.87 6.20 8.77
N ILE A 240 -0.77 6.59 7.48
CA ILE A 240 -0.63 8.00 7.08
C ILE A 240 -1.76 8.83 7.66
N ASP A 241 -2.98 8.32 7.61
CA ASP A 241 -4.13 9.05 8.12
C ASP A 241 -4.03 9.28 9.64
N TYR A 242 -3.58 8.28 10.41
CA TYR A 242 -3.24 8.47 11.84
C TYR A 242 -2.20 9.58 12.06
N HIS A 243 -1.17 9.68 11.21
CA HIS A 243 -0.21 10.79 11.31
C HIS A 243 -0.88 12.16 11.18
N THR A 244 -1.92 12.28 10.36
CA THR A 244 -2.64 13.54 10.18
C THR A 244 -3.36 14.01 11.44
N TYR A 245 -3.75 13.09 12.34
CA TYR A 245 -4.41 13.43 13.60
C TYR A 245 -3.42 13.51 14.77
N ALA A 246 -2.46 12.59 14.86
CA ALA A 246 -1.50 12.50 15.96
C ALA A 246 -0.55 13.71 16.00
N TRP A 247 -0.13 14.18 14.82
CA TRP A 247 0.79 15.31 14.67
C TRP A 247 0.17 16.46 13.87
N ALA A 248 -1.13 16.70 14.04
CA ALA A 248 -1.86 17.75 13.32
C ALA A 248 -1.22 19.15 13.44
N SER A 249 -0.56 19.45 14.57
CA SER A 249 0.14 20.71 14.85
C SER A 249 1.63 20.71 14.50
N ASP A 250 2.22 19.55 14.21
CA ASP A 250 3.62 19.38 13.79
C ASP A 250 3.74 18.33 12.67
N PRO A 251 3.05 18.56 11.53
CA PRO A 251 3.16 17.65 10.41
C PRO A 251 4.55 17.79 9.77
N ILE A 252 5.30 16.68 9.69
CA ILE A 252 6.53 16.62 8.90
C ILE A 252 6.21 16.68 7.40
N ALA A 253 5.07 16.13 7.02
CA ALA A 253 4.61 16.12 5.63
C ALA A 253 3.98 17.46 5.24
N SER A 254 4.03 17.78 3.95
CA SER A 254 3.32 18.90 3.34
C SER A 254 1.98 18.48 2.72
N SER A 255 1.78 17.18 2.45
CA SER A 255 0.55 16.64 1.87
C SER A 255 0.47 15.12 2.01
N TYR A 256 -0.73 14.56 1.75
CA TYR A 256 -1.03 13.15 1.96
C TYR A 256 -1.78 12.55 0.76
N ILE A 257 -1.39 11.34 0.36
CA ILE A 257 -2.13 10.52 -0.59
C ILE A 257 -2.60 9.24 0.12
N LEU A 258 -3.91 9.09 0.24
CA LEU A 258 -4.57 8.03 0.98
C LEU A 258 -5.25 7.05 0.01
N GLN A 259 -4.62 5.90 -0.25
CA GLN A 259 -5.13 4.89 -1.18
C GLN A 259 -5.81 3.75 -0.43
N SER A 260 -7.12 3.62 -0.57
CA SER A 260 -7.91 2.47 -0.09
C SER A 260 -7.77 2.19 1.41
N GLY A 261 -7.70 3.24 2.24
CA GLY A 261 -7.69 3.10 3.70
C GLY A 261 -7.64 4.43 4.42
N THR A 262 -8.47 4.60 5.45
CA THR A 262 -8.50 5.81 6.30
C THR A 262 -8.70 5.41 7.76
N VAL A 263 -8.65 6.37 8.69
CA VAL A 263 -8.95 6.11 10.12
C VAL A 263 -10.39 5.61 10.37
N PHE A 264 -11.26 5.63 9.36
CA PHE A 264 -12.65 5.16 9.42
C PHE A 264 -12.84 3.74 8.85
N SER A 265 -11.80 3.13 8.27
CA SER A 265 -11.83 1.80 7.70
C SER A 265 -11.61 0.70 8.75
N TRP A 266 -12.09 -0.52 8.46
CA TRP A 266 -11.78 -1.78 9.14
C TRP A 266 -12.23 -1.88 10.59
N GLY A 267 -13.17 -1.03 11.00
CA GLY A 267 -13.58 -0.88 12.39
C GLY A 267 -12.42 -0.64 13.35
N LEU A 268 -11.32 -0.08 12.84
CA LEU A 268 -10.19 0.38 13.61
C LEU A 268 -10.48 1.75 14.22
N PRO A 269 -9.76 2.13 15.29
CA PRO A 269 -8.74 1.36 16.02
C PRO A 269 -9.30 0.36 17.04
N ASN A 270 -8.48 -0.60 17.47
CA ASN A 270 -8.81 -1.54 18.54
C ASN A 270 -8.95 -0.85 19.91
N THR A 271 -9.79 -1.42 20.77
CA THR A 271 -9.82 -1.04 22.19
C THR A 271 -8.63 -1.62 22.96
N GLN A 272 -8.20 -0.94 24.04
CA GLN A 272 -7.15 -1.45 24.93
C GLN A 272 -7.48 -2.83 25.52
N SER A 273 -8.77 -3.12 25.75
CA SER A 273 -9.23 -4.43 26.23
C SER A 273 -8.97 -5.53 25.21
N MET A 274 -9.25 -5.28 23.92
CA MET A 274 -8.98 -6.23 22.84
C MET A 274 -7.48 -6.51 22.71
N ALA A 275 -6.65 -5.45 22.72
CA ALA A 275 -5.19 -5.58 22.67
C ALA A 275 -4.64 -6.35 23.88
N SER A 276 -5.10 -6.02 25.08
CA SER A 276 -4.69 -6.70 26.33
C SER A 276 -5.09 -8.17 26.31
N LYS A 277 -6.29 -8.50 25.83
CA LYS A 277 -6.74 -9.88 25.67
C LYS A 277 -5.84 -10.66 24.72
N ALA A 278 -5.51 -10.09 23.55
CA ALA A 278 -4.61 -10.72 22.59
C ALA A 278 -3.20 -10.94 23.17
N TRP A 279 -2.65 -9.92 23.83
CA TRP A 279 -1.34 -9.96 24.49
C TRP A 279 -1.26 -11.05 25.57
N PHE A 280 -2.19 -11.06 26.52
CA PHE A 280 -2.16 -12.04 27.61
C PHE A 280 -2.51 -13.46 27.14
N THR A 281 -3.31 -13.62 26.09
CA THR A 281 -3.53 -14.93 25.46
C THR A 281 -2.23 -15.46 24.87
N THR A 282 -1.51 -14.62 24.12
CA THR A 282 -0.21 -14.99 23.52
C THR A 282 0.84 -15.29 24.59
N SER A 283 0.94 -14.43 25.61
CA SER A 283 1.82 -14.64 26.76
C SER A 283 1.55 -15.96 27.49
N LYS A 284 0.26 -16.27 27.73
CA LYS A 284 -0.13 -17.53 28.37
C LYS A 284 0.27 -18.74 27.54
N ASN A 285 0.06 -18.70 26.23
CA ASN A 285 0.46 -19.77 25.30
C ASN A 285 1.98 -20.01 25.28
N LEU A 286 2.78 -18.98 25.58
CA LEU A 286 4.24 -19.06 25.70
C LEU A 286 4.74 -19.45 27.10
N GLY A 287 3.82 -19.62 28.07
CA GLY A 287 4.16 -19.85 29.47
C GLY A 287 4.76 -18.63 30.19
N CYS A 288 4.51 -17.41 29.68
CA CYS A 288 5.00 -16.16 30.28
C CYS A 288 4.10 -15.57 31.35
N GLY A 289 2.91 -16.14 31.57
CA GLY A 289 1.90 -15.66 32.51
C GLY A 289 0.70 -15.05 31.79
N ASP A 290 -0.28 -14.60 32.57
CA ASP A 290 -1.54 -14.02 32.08
C ASP A 290 -1.87 -12.70 32.80
N VAL A 291 -3.11 -12.24 32.69
CA VAL A 291 -3.57 -10.97 33.29
C VAL A 291 -3.41 -10.91 34.81
N SER A 292 -3.27 -12.05 35.50
CA SER A 292 -3.04 -12.12 36.94
C SER A 292 -1.55 -12.04 37.33
N SER A 293 -0.65 -12.16 36.36
CA SER A 293 0.80 -12.13 36.56
C SER A 293 1.35 -10.71 36.64
N SER A 294 2.51 -10.54 37.28
CA SER A 294 3.23 -9.24 37.24
C SER A 294 3.55 -8.86 35.80
N GLN A 295 3.17 -7.63 35.42
CA GLN A 295 3.35 -7.16 34.05
C GLN A 295 4.82 -7.08 33.63
N ASP A 296 5.73 -6.74 34.56
CA ASP A 296 7.17 -6.71 34.31
C ASP A 296 7.74 -8.12 34.08
N THR A 297 7.25 -9.11 34.82
CA THR A 297 7.62 -10.53 34.63
C THR A 297 7.14 -11.04 33.29
N VAL A 298 5.89 -10.73 32.92
CA VAL A 298 5.33 -11.07 31.61
C VAL A 298 6.17 -10.45 30.49
N LEU A 299 6.46 -9.15 30.57
CA LEU A 299 7.26 -8.44 29.58
C LEU A 299 8.67 -9.01 29.46
N SER A 300 9.37 -9.23 30.58
CA SER A 300 10.71 -9.82 30.58
C SER A 300 10.71 -11.21 29.96
N CYS A 301 9.69 -12.03 30.24
CA CYS A 301 9.56 -13.34 29.61
C CYS A 301 9.28 -13.22 28.11
N MET A 302 8.34 -12.38 27.69
CA MET A 302 8.01 -12.16 26.27
C MET A 302 9.21 -11.67 25.46
N ARG A 303 10.09 -10.83 26.05
CA ARG A 303 11.35 -10.41 25.44
C ARG A 303 12.38 -11.52 25.27
N SER A 304 12.31 -12.57 26.09
CA SER A 304 13.23 -13.71 26.02
C SER A 304 12.83 -14.77 25.00
N LYS A 305 11.60 -14.74 24.48
CA LYS A 305 11.08 -15.77 23.57
C LYS A 305 11.62 -15.64 22.15
N ASP A 306 11.69 -16.76 21.45
CA ASP A 306 11.99 -16.75 20.02
C ASP A 306 10.84 -16.10 19.23
N PRO A 307 11.12 -15.21 18.26
CA PRO A 307 10.08 -14.55 17.47
C PRO A 307 9.11 -15.52 16.73
N ASN A 308 9.57 -16.71 16.30
CA ASN A 308 8.66 -17.71 15.71
C ASN A 308 7.73 -18.33 16.74
N GLU A 309 8.22 -18.60 17.94
CA GLU A 309 7.38 -19.10 19.02
C GLU A 309 6.30 -18.07 19.36
N ILE A 310 6.66 -16.79 19.42
CA ILE A 310 5.71 -15.69 19.66
C ILE A 310 4.61 -15.68 18.60
N TYR A 311 5.00 -15.73 17.32
CA TYR A 311 4.03 -15.72 16.22
C TYR A 311 3.07 -16.93 16.27
N LYS A 312 3.61 -18.14 16.50
CA LYS A 312 2.80 -19.37 16.62
C LYS A 312 1.86 -19.36 17.83
N ALA A 313 2.14 -18.54 18.84
CA ALA A 313 1.35 -18.42 20.04
C ALA A 313 0.17 -17.43 19.92
N PHE A 314 0.01 -16.76 18.77
CA PHE A 314 -1.09 -15.81 18.55
C PHE A 314 -2.46 -16.49 18.77
N PRO A 315 -3.47 -15.74 19.26
CA PRO A 315 -4.82 -16.26 19.31
C PRO A 315 -5.30 -16.56 17.89
N VAL A 316 -5.95 -17.71 17.71
CA VAL A 316 -6.60 -18.06 16.44
C VAL A 316 -7.72 -17.05 16.20
N GLY A 317 -7.64 -16.34 15.08
CA GLY A 317 -8.68 -15.41 14.65
C GLY A 317 -9.98 -16.15 14.32
N GLN A 318 -11.11 -15.43 14.32
CA GLN A 318 -12.36 -15.99 13.79
C GLN A 318 -12.17 -16.33 12.31
N PRO A 319 -12.71 -17.47 11.82
CA PRO A 319 -12.71 -17.77 10.39
C PRO A 319 -13.29 -16.60 9.59
N GLY A 320 -12.52 -16.10 8.62
CA GLY A 320 -12.92 -14.92 7.86
C GLY A 320 -12.72 -13.58 8.56
N SER A 321 -11.71 -13.44 9.43
CA SER A 321 -11.18 -12.13 9.83
C SER A 321 -10.04 -11.69 8.89
N ILE A 322 -10.11 -10.44 8.42
CA ILE A 322 -9.11 -9.84 7.51
C ILE A 322 -7.94 -9.22 8.28
N LEU A 323 -8.23 -8.71 9.48
CA LEU A 323 -7.22 -8.15 10.37
C LEU A 323 -6.74 -9.18 11.39
N GLY A 324 -5.47 -9.05 11.79
CA GLY A 324 -4.91 -9.82 12.89
C GLY A 324 -5.31 -9.27 14.27
N PRO A 325 -4.97 -9.99 15.36
CA PRO A 325 -5.28 -9.55 16.72
C PRO A 325 -4.43 -8.36 17.21
N PHE A 326 -3.34 -8.04 16.51
CA PHE A 326 -2.40 -6.98 16.85
C PHE A 326 -2.39 -5.92 15.75
N VAL A 327 -3.11 -4.83 16.00
CA VAL A 327 -3.37 -3.70 15.10
C VAL A 327 -3.40 -2.40 15.93
N PRO A 328 -3.40 -1.21 15.30
CA PRO A 328 -3.45 0.07 16.01
C PRO A 328 -4.54 0.10 17.09
N THR A 329 -4.16 0.53 18.29
CA THR A 329 -4.99 0.46 19.49
C THR A 329 -5.08 1.82 20.15
N ILE A 330 -6.26 2.18 20.67
CA ILE A 330 -6.51 3.47 21.32
C ILE A 330 -5.54 3.67 22.49
N ASP A 331 -4.71 4.71 22.41
CA ASP A 331 -3.85 5.20 23.50
C ASP A 331 -4.10 6.69 23.82
N ASN A 332 -4.95 7.36 23.03
CA ASN A 332 -5.27 8.78 23.10
C ASN A 332 -4.06 9.72 23.03
N THR A 333 -2.95 9.24 22.46
CA THR A 333 -1.73 10.02 22.19
C THR A 333 -1.37 9.99 20.71
N VAL A 334 -1.28 8.79 20.14
CA VAL A 334 -1.04 8.54 18.72
C VAL A 334 -2.33 8.09 18.04
N ILE A 335 -3.10 7.24 18.71
CA ILE A 335 -4.33 6.66 18.19
C ILE A 335 -5.49 7.00 19.12
N PHE A 336 -6.51 7.65 18.56
CA PHE A 336 -7.60 8.23 19.32
C PHE A 336 -8.91 7.44 19.19
N SER A 337 -9.79 7.56 20.17
CA SER A 337 -11.11 6.92 20.13
C SER A 337 -12.18 7.72 19.36
N ASP A 338 -11.93 8.99 19.04
CA ASP A 338 -12.97 9.96 18.68
C ASP A 338 -12.73 10.70 17.35
N TYR A 339 -12.26 10.01 16.31
CA TYR A 339 -11.89 10.62 15.01
C TYR A 339 -12.97 11.52 14.39
N LEU A 340 -14.26 11.19 14.54
CA LEU A 340 -15.37 12.01 14.03
C LEU A 340 -15.41 13.44 14.62
N HIS A 341 -14.90 13.62 15.82
CA HIS A 341 -14.87 14.93 16.51
C HIS A 341 -13.48 15.57 16.49
N ARG A 342 -12.47 14.86 15.99
CA ARG A 342 -11.10 15.39 15.86
C ARG A 342 -10.89 16.02 14.50
N LYS A 343 -9.94 16.95 14.46
CA LYS A 343 -9.53 17.63 13.24
C LYS A 343 -8.20 17.06 12.77
N PRO A 344 -8.09 16.59 11.51
CA PRO A 344 -6.80 16.26 10.93
C PRO A 344 -5.98 17.53 10.71
N ALA A 345 -4.69 17.35 10.38
CA ALA A 345 -3.82 18.42 9.89
C ALA A 345 -4.50 19.17 8.74
N ASN A 346 -4.42 20.50 8.76
CA ASN A 346 -4.94 21.33 7.67
C ASN A 346 -3.94 21.37 6.51
N LEU A 347 -3.79 20.25 5.81
CA LEU A 347 -2.88 20.06 4.68
C LEU A 347 -3.59 19.37 3.50
N PRO A 348 -3.13 19.59 2.26
CA PRO A 348 -3.73 18.97 1.09
C PRO A 348 -3.78 17.44 1.13
N VAL A 349 -4.91 16.87 0.67
CA VAL A 349 -5.14 15.42 0.63
C VAL A 349 -5.63 14.97 -0.74
N LEU A 350 -5.01 13.92 -1.30
CA LEU A 350 -5.59 13.10 -2.36
C LEU A 350 -6.08 11.79 -1.73
N VAL A 351 -7.38 11.51 -1.73
CA VAL A 351 -7.95 10.29 -1.15
C VAL A 351 -8.74 9.51 -2.18
N GLY A 352 -8.76 8.19 -2.10
CA GLY A 352 -9.62 7.40 -2.99
C GLY A 352 -9.53 5.92 -2.75
N ASN A 353 -10.31 5.18 -3.54
CA ASN A 353 -10.44 3.74 -3.45
C ASN A 353 -10.67 3.15 -4.84
N ASN A 354 -10.50 1.83 -4.97
CA ASN A 354 -10.81 1.10 -6.19
C ASN A 354 -12.31 0.80 -6.25
N ASP A 355 -12.82 0.54 -7.45
CA ASP A 355 -14.27 0.37 -7.65
C ASP A 355 -14.82 -0.89 -6.98
N TYR A 356 -14.02 -1.98 -6.95
CA TYR A 356 -14.41 -3.26 -6.37
C TYR A 356 -13.30 -3.84 -5.49
N GLU A 357 -12.97 -3.13 -4.42
CA GLU A 357 -11.99 -3.49 -3.38
C GLU A 357 -12.17 -4.93 -2.87
N GLY A 358 -13.43 -5.32 -2.66
CA GLY A 358 -13.82 -6.67 -2.23
C GLY A 358 -13.31 -7.81 -3.11
N GLY A 359 -12.95 -7.54 -4.38
CA GLY A 359 -12.47 -8.56 -5.32
C GLY A 359 -11.23 -9.34 -4.85
N LEU A 360 -10.31 -8.68 -4.12
CA LEU A 360 -9.14 -9.35 -3.54
C LEU A 360 -9.56 -10.28 -2.39
N PHE A 361 -10.29 -9.73 -1.43
CA PHE A 361 -10.69 -10.46 -0.22
C PHE A 361 -11.62 -11.63 -0.56
N ARG A 362 -12.53 -11.45 -1.51
CA ARG A 362 -13.36 -12.52 -2.07
C ARG A 362 -12.50 -13.66 -2.61
N THR A 363 -11.47 -13.32 -3.37
CA THR A 363 -10.52 -14.29 -3.93
C THR A 363 -9.80 -15.06 -2.81
N GLU A 364 -9.29 -14.37 -1.80
CA GLU A 364 -8.62 -14.99 -0.65
C GLU A 364 -9.53 -15.92 0.15
N TYR A 365 -10.79 -15.55 0.33
CA TYR A 365 -11.78 -16.36 1.07
C TYR A 365 -12.12 -17.62 0.30
N VAL A 366 -12.32 -17.51 -1.02
CA VAL A 366 -12.59 -18.67 -1.87
C VAL A 366 -11.40 -19.64 -1.89
N ILE A 367 -10.15 -19.14 -1.90
CA ILE A 367 -8.95 -19.99 -1.74
C ILE A 367 -8.99 -20.80 -0.44
N LYS A 368 -9.50 -20.18 0.65
CA LYS A 368 -9.71 -20.83 1.96
C LYS A 368 -10.97 -21.69 2.02
N GLY A 369 -11.72 -21.82 0.93
CA GLY A 369 -12.97 -22.58 0.87
C GLY A 369 -14.18 -21.88 1.50
N ILE A 370 -14.08 -20.57 1.76
CA ILE A 370 -15.15 -19.74 2.32
C ILE A 370 -15.82 -18.98 1.17
N VAL A 371 -17.13 -19.14 1.01
CA VAL A 371 -17.93 -18.44 -0.01
C VAL A 371 -18.99 -17.60 0.69
N LEU A 372 -18.97 -16.29 0.42
CA LEU A 372 -19.94 -15.32 0.93
C LEU A 372 -20.78 -14.76 -0.22
N THR A 373 -21.95 -14.20 0.09
CA THR A 373 -22.90 -13.69 -0.90
C THR A 373 -22.37 -12.44 -1.61
N ASP A 374 -22.91 -12.13 -2.80
CA ASP A 374 -22.56 -10.89 -3.50
C ASP A 374 -22.96 -9.66 -2.66
N THR A 375 -24.10 -9.71 -1.97
CA THR A 375 -24.55 -8.66 -1.05
C THR A 375 -23.51 -8.38 0.03
N PHE A 376 -22.93 -9.42 0.65
CA PHE A 376 -21.86 -9.24 1.64
C PHE A 376 -20.68 -8.44 1.03
N TRP A 377 -20.24 -8.78 -0.18
CA TRP A 377 -19.10 -8.11 -0.80
C TRP A 377 -19.42 -6.68 -1.24
N THR A 378 -20.67 -6.39 -1.61
CA THR A 378 -21.14 -5.04 -1.86
C THR A 378 -21.11 -4.21 -0.58
N ASP A 379 -21.69 -4.71 0.51
CA ASP A 379 -21.71 -4.04 1.81
C ASP A 379 -20.30 -3.84 2.37
N PHE A 380 -19.45 -4.87 2.25
CA PHE A 380 -18.05 -4.81 2.61
C PHE A 380 -17.29 -3.69 1.85
N ASN A 381 -17.52 -3.57 0.54
CA ASN A 381 -16.89 -2.54 -0.28
C ASN A 381 -17.32 -1.12 0.14
N MET A 382 -18.57 -0.97 0.56
CA MET A 382 -19.11 0.29 1.07
C MET A 382 -18.55 0.62 2.45
N ASN A 383 -18.66 -0.32 3.39
CA ASN A 383 -18.28 -0.16 4.79
C ASN A 383 -16.79 0.09 4.98
N GLU A 384 -15.94 -0.62 4.24
CA GLU A 384 -14.50 -0.61 4.50
C GLU A 384 -13.71 0.40 3.65
N PHE A 385 -14.27 0.83 2.51
CA PHE A 385 -13.54 1.65 1.55
C PHE A 385 -14.30 2.87 1.04
N THR A 386 -15.47 2.67 0.41
CA THR A 386 -16.16 3.77 -0.26
C THR A 386 -16.60 4.84 0.73
N CYS A 387 -17.29 4.45 1.81
CA CYS A 387 -17.76 5.37 2.83
C CYS A 387 -16.63 5.96 3.68
N PRO A 388 -15.66 5.17 4.17
CA PRO A 388 -14.47 5.72 4.84
C PRO A 388 -13.68 6.76 4.02
N SER A 389 -13.61 6.60 2.70
CA SER A 389 -12.96 7.57 1.81
C SER A 389 -13.79 8.85 1.67
N SER A 390 -15.12 8.75 1.66
CA SER A 390 -16.04 9.90 1.66
C SER A 390 -15.94 10.69 2.96
N ASP A 391 -16.04 10.01 4.10
CA ASP A 391 -15.97 10.65 5.42
C ASP A 391 -14.63 11.33 5.65
N ARG A 392 -13.55 10.70 5.18
CA ARG A 392 -12.23 11.32 5.28
C ARG A 392 -12.08 12.55 4.38
N ALA A 393 -12.66 12.54 3.17
CA ALA A 393 -12.68 13.73 2.32
C ALA A 393 -13.46 14.88 2.98
N ASN A 394 -14.60 14.57 3.61
CA ASN A 394 -15.40 15.53 4.38
C ASN A 394 -14.65 16.08 5.60
N ALA A 395 -13.85 15.27 6.29
CA ALA A 395 -12.99 15.73 7.38
C ALA A 395 -11.94 16.77 6.91
N SER A 396 -11.40 16.62 5.70
CA SER A 396 -10.52 17.65 5.10
C SER A 396 -11.27 18.95 4.79
N LEU A 397 -12.48 18.86 4.25
CA LEU A 397 -13.33 20.04 3.99
C LEU A 397 -13.64 20.81 5.27
N ALA A 398 -13.90 20.10 6.38
CA ALA A 398 -14.22 20.71 7.68
C ALA A 398 -13.06 21.57 8.24
N VAL A 399 -11.81 21.25 7.88
CA VAL A 399 -10.62 22.05 8.24
C VAL A 399 -10.18 23.01 7.13
N LYS A 400 -10.92 23.08 6.02
CA LYS A 400 -10.64 23.89 4.82
C LYS A 400 -9.33 23.50 4.12
N ALA A 401 -8.94 22.24 4.23
CA ALA A 401 -7.81 21.70 3.47
C ALA A 401 -8.23 21.43 2.02
N PRO A 402 -7.39 21.76 1.01
CA PRO A 402 -7.60 21.29 -0.36
C PRO A 402 -7.68 19.76 -0.40
N VAL A 403 -8.71 19.22 -1.04
CA VAL A 403 -8.91 17.78 -1.14
C VAL A 403 -9.32 17.39 -2.55
N TRP A 404 -8.80 16.27 -3.03
CA TRP A 404 -9.20 15.62 -4.28
C TRP A 404 -9.61 14.19 -3.96
N ARG A 405 -10.66 13.72 -4.65
CA ARG A 405 -11.14 12.36 -4.47
C ARG A 405 -11.15 11.58 -5.79
N TYR A 406 -10.56 10.40 -5.79
CA TYR A 406 -10.54 9.53 -6.96
C TYR A 406 -11.27 8.21 -6.71
N ARG A 407 -11.71 7.57 -7.78
CA ARG A 407 -12.18 6.18 -7.83
C ARG A 407 -11.50 5.47 -8.99
N TYR A 408 -10.69 4.45 -8.70
CA TYR A 408 -9.99 3.69 -9.73
C TYR A 408 -10.86 2.56 -10.26
N MET A 409 -11.11 2.57 -11.58
CA MET A 409 -12.03 1.64 -12.26
C MET A 409 -11.33 0.82 -13.35
N GLY A 410 -10.00 0.80 -13.35
CA GLY A 410 -9.21 0.02 -14.30
C GLY A 410 -9.38 -1.48 -14.08
N VAL A 411 -9.71 -2.22 -15.14
CA VAL A 411 -9.79 -3.68 -15.15
C VAL A 411 -8.95 -4.18 -16.31
N PHE A 412 -7.76 -4.70 -16.00
CA PHE A 412 -6.80 -5.14 -16.99
C PHE A 412 -6.60 -6.65 -16.89
N SER A 413 -6.57 -7.33 -18.04
CA SER A 413 -6.52 -8.80 -18.09
C SER A 413 -5.26 -9.38 -17.45
N ASN A 414 -4.13 -8.68 -17.54
CA ASN A 414 -2.86 -9.04 -16.91
C ASN A 414 -2.85 -8.82 -15.38
N LEU A 415 -3.86 -8.12 -14.84
CA LEU A 415 -4.04 -7.89 -13.41
C LEU A 415 -5.26 -8.61 -12.82
N ALA A 416 -6.10 -9.26 -13.63
CA ALA A 416 -7.31 -9.91 -13.13
C ALA A 416 -6.95 -11.11 -12.24
N LEU A 417 -7.42 -11.15 -10.98
CA LEU A 417 -7.22 -12.31 -10.07
C LEU A 417 -8.19 -13.46 -10.39
N SER A 418 -9.39 -13.10 -10.79
CA SER A 418 -10.46 -13.98 -11.23
C SER A 418 -11.29 -13.26 -12.30
N PRO A 419 -12.15 -13.95 -13.06
CA PRO A 419 -13.04 -13.32 -14.04
C PRO A 419 -13.92 -12.20 -13.46
N TYR A 420 -14.12 -12.18 -12.14
CA TYR A 420 -14.98 -11.24 -11.43
C TYR A 420 -14.22 -10.36 -10.42
N SER A 421 -12.89 -10.40 -10.43
CA SER A 421 -12.08 -9.63 -9.47
C SER A 421 -12.19 -8.11 -9.63
N GLY A 422 -12.65 -7.62 -10.80
CA GLY A 422 -12.86 -6.20 -11.06
C GLY A 422 -11.62 -5.34 -10.77
N SER A 423 -11.82 -4.10 -10.36
CA SER A 423 -10.78 -3.24 -9.80
C SER A 423 -10.57 -3.58 -8.33
N TRP A 424 -9.89 -4.71 -8.07
CA TRP A 424 -9.64 -5.25 -6.74
C TRP A 424 -8.70 -4.39 -5.90
N HIS A 425 -8.67 -4.64 -4.58
CA HIS A 425 -7.87 -3.87 -3.63
C HIS A 425 -6.36 -3.91 -3.90
N ALA A 426 -5.75 -2.74 -4.17
CA ALA A 426 -4.35 -2.57 -4.60
C ALA A 426 -4.07 -2.80 -6.11
N ALA A 427 -5.09 -3.00 -6.94
CA ALA A 427 -4.93 -3.16 -8.39
C ALA A 427 -4.28 -1.95 -9.09
N GLU A 428 -4.24 -0.78 -8.45
CA GLU A 428 -3.63 0.44 -8.97
C GLU A 428 -2.13 0.54 -8.68
N ILE A 429 -1.61 -0.23 -7.72
CA ILE A 429 -0.20 -0.17 -7.30
C ILE A 429 0.77 -0.48 -8.44
N PRO A 430 0.59 -1.56 -9.24
CA PRO A 430 1.50 -1.84 -10.35
C PRO A 430 1.60 -0.70 -11.36
N LEU A 431 0.51 0.06 -11.54
CA LEU A 431 0.48 1.22 -12.44
C LEU A 431 1.25 2.41 -11.87
N ILE A 432 1.09 2.68 -10.57
CA ILE A 432 1.77 3.78 -9.86
C ILE A 432 3.28 3.54 -9.79
N PHE A 433 3.71 2.32 -9.49
CA PHE A 433 5.14 1.98 -9.42
C PHE A 433 5.74 1.55 -10.77
N ASN A 434 4.90 1.40 -11.81
CA ASN A 434 5.30 0.95 -13.14
C ASN A 434 6.00 -0.43 -13.13
N VAL A 435 5.35 -1.39 -12.47
CA VAL A 435 5.83 -2.76 -12.21
C VAL A 435 4.79 -3.79 -12.67
N MET A 436 4.30 -3.60 -13.91
CA MET A 436 3.30 -4.48 -14.51
C MET A 436 3.88 -5.90 -14.74
N PRO A 437 3.06 -6.96 -14.67
CA PRO A 437 3.56 -8.32 -14.89
C PRO A 437 4.12 -8.53 -16.30
N ASP A 438 5.37 -8.99 -16.39
CA ASP A 438 6.11 -9.16 -17.65
C ASP A 438 5.52 -10.26 -18.56
N THR A 439 4.87 -11.26 -17.97
CA THR A 439 4.37 -12.45 -18.66
C THR A 439 3.09 -12.21 -19.45
N SER A 440 2.43 -11.06 -19.27
CA SER A 440 1.27 -10.65 -20.05
C SER A 440 1.36 -9.16 -20.39
N PRO A 441 1.54 -8.81 -21.67
CA PRO A 441 1.82 -7.43 -22.07
C PRO A 441 0.68 -6.50 -21.68
N SER A 442 1.01 -5.36 -21.09
CA SER A 442 0.06 -4.29 -20.83
C SER A 442 -0.53 -3.76 -22.14
N THR A 443 -1.83 -3.46 -22.11
CA THR A 443 -2.47 -2.83 -23.27
C THR A 443 -1.98 -1.38 -23.45
N PRO A 444 -2.07 -0.78 -24.66
CA PRO A 444 -1.75 0.63 -24.83
C PRO A 444 -2.54 1.57 -23.90
N PHE A 445 -3.82 1.24 -23.66
CA PHE A 445 -4.68 1.99 -22.76
C PHE A 445 -4.25 1.89 -21.30
N GLU A 446 -3.80 0.70 -20.87
CA GLU A 446 -3.24 0.48 -19.53
C GLU A 446 -1.93 1.26 -19.33
N ILE A 447 -1.02 1.25 -20.32
CA ILE A 447 0.22 2.04 -20.28
C ILE A 447 -0.10 3.53 -20.20
N HIS A 448 -1.08 4.00 -20.97
CA HIS A 448 -1.56 5.38 -20.89
C HIS A 448 -2.11 5.69 -19.50
N THR A 449 -2.97 4.81 -18.96
CA THR A 449 -3.56 4.97 -17.62
C THR A 449 -2.47 5.03 -16.55
N ALA A 450 -1.47 4.14 -16.62
CA ALA A 450 -0.35 4.13 -15.68
C ALA A 450 0.45 5.43 -15.72
N LYS A 451 0.74 5.95 -16.92
CA LYS A 451 1.39 7.26 -17.09
C LYS A 451 0.52 8.39 -16.53
N TYR A 452 -0.78 8.38 -16.81
CA TYR A 452 -1.71 9.40 -16.35
C TYR A 452 -1.83 9.43 -14.82
N MET A 453 -1.87 8.26 -14.17
CA MET A 453 -1.90 8.16 -12.70
C MET A 453 -0.60 8.62 -12.09
N ARG A 454 0.56 8.14 -12.55
CA ARG A 454 1.86 8.58 -12.02
C ARG A 454 2.05 10.09 -12.16
N GLY A 455 1.66 10.66 -13.30
CA GLY A 455 1.69 12.10 -13.52
C GLY A 455 0.80 12.87 -12.54
N ALA A 456 -0.38 12.36 -12.19
CA ALA A 456 -1.25 13.00 -11.20
C ALA A 456 -0.64 12.94 -9.78
N TRP A 457 -0.15 11.77 -9.35
CA TRP A 457 0.49 11.58 -8.05
C TRP A 457 1.73 12.46 -7.88
N SER A 458 2.59 12.50 -8.91
CA SER A 458 3.81 13.31 -8.88
C SER A 458 3.52 14.80 -8.95
N THR A 459 2.51 15.20 -9.75
CA THR A 459 2.05 16.60 -9.82
C THR A 459 1.49 17.07 -8.49
N PHE A 460 0.72 16.22 -7.79
CA PHE A 460 0.26 16.50 -6.43
C PHE A 460 1.42 16.64 -5.46
N ALA A 461 2.43 15.77 -5.52
CA ALA A 461 3.60 15.89 -4.64
C ALA A 461 4.42 17.17 -4.89
N LYS A 462 4.52 17.62 -6.16
CA LYS A 462 5.27 18.82 -6.56
C LYS A 462 4.59 20.14 -6.21
N ASP A 463 3.26 20.19 -6.35
CA ASP A 463 2.41 21.35 -6.03
C ASP A 463 1.11 20.84 -5.38
N PRO A 464 1.11 20.58 -4.07
CA PRO A 464 -0.05 19.96 -3.40
C PRO A 464 -1.30 20.84 -3.37
N VAL A 465 -1.16 22.14 -3.61
CA VAL A 465 -2.28 23.10 -3.53
C VAL A 465 -2.93 23.29 -4.90
N ASN A 466 -2.16 23.40 -5.97
CA ASN A 466 -2.69 23.73 -7.30
C ASN A 466 -2.34 22.72 -8.38
N GLY A 467 -1.43 21.78 -8.10
CA GLY A 467 -0.90 20.84 -9.10
C GLY A 467 -2.00 20.04 -9.75
N LEU A 468 -2.85 19.40 -8.96
CA LEU A 468 -3.96 18.59 -9.49
C LEU A 468 -5.00 19.43 -10.24
N SER A 469 -5.29 20.66 -9.81
CA SER A 469 -6.17 21.56 -10.57
C SER A 469 -5.58 21.94 -11.93
N LYS A 470 -4.27 22.19 -12.01
CA LYS A 470 -3.56 22.39 -13.29
C LYS A 470 -3.52 21.11 -14.14
N TYR A 471 -3.51 19.95 -13.49
CA TYR A 471 -3.61 18.63 -14.14
C TYR A 471 -5.03 18.33 -14.67
N GLY A 472 -6.01 19.17 -14.36
CA GLY A 472 -7.40 19.02 -14.79
C GLY A 472 -8.31 18.33 -13.78
N TRP A 473 -7.87 18.14 -12.54
CA TRP A 473 -8.67 17.54 -11.47
C TRP A 473 -9.32 18.61 -10.60
N PRO A 474 -10.65 18.64 -10.50
CA PRO A 474 -11.35 19.61 -9.67
C PRO A 474 -11.10 19.30 -8.18
N ILE A 475 -11.02 20.35 -7.36
CA ILE A 475 -11.08 20.21 -5.91
C ILE A 475 -12.43 19.56 -5.57
N TYR A 476 -12.40 18.59 -4.66
CA TYR A 476 -13.57 17.86 -4.20
C TYR A 476 -14.63 18.80 -3.63
N ASP A 477 -15.84 18.68 -4.16
CA ASP A 477 -17.05 19.35 -3.72
C ASP A 477 -18.19 18.31 -3.85
N PRO A 478 -18.77 17.84 -2.73
CA PRO A 478 -19.79 16.79 -2.76
C PRO A 478 -21.08 17.22 -3.48
N SER A 479 -21.25 18.52 -3.77
CA SER A 479 -22.41 19.05 -4.50
C SER A 479 -22.20 19.15 -6.02
N LYS A 480 -20.99 18.88 -6.52
CA LYS A 480 -20.61 19.07 -7.93
C LYS A 480 -19.94 17.82 -8.50
N ASP A 481 -19.80 17.79 -9.83
CA ASP A 481 -19.06 16.73 -10.54
C ASP A 481 -17.56 16.85 -10.27
N THR A 482 -17.11 16.25 -9.16
CA THR A 482 -15.73 16.38 -8.67
C THR A 482 -15.06 15.07 -8.30
N LEU A 483 -15.77 13.94 -8.29
CA LEU A 483 -15.13 12.63 -8.13
C LEU A 483 -14.44 12.25 -9.45
N ILE A 484 -13.13 12.03 -9.40
CA ILE A 484 -12.33 11.61 -10.56
C ILE A 484 -12.43 10.10 -10.72
N ARG A 485 -13.16 9.63 -11.74
CA ARG A 485 -13.12 8.22 -12.14
C ARG A 485 -11.94 8.00 -13.09
N ILE A 486 -11.05 7.10 -12.71
CA ILE A 486 -9.85 6.76 -13.49
C ILE A 486 -10.12 5.46 -14.24
N ALA A 487 -9.88 5.46 -15.55
CA ALA A 487 -10.09 4.32 -16.46
C ALA A 487 -11.53 3.80 -16.56
N ASN A 488 -12.52 4.61 -16.15
CA ASN A 488 -13.93 4.27 -16.30
C ASN A 488 -14.29 4.03 -17.78
N ASN A 489 -14.88 2.87 -18.09
CA ASN A 489 -15.23 2.46 -19.46
C ASN A 489 -14.09 2.63 -20.48
N ASN A 490 -12.84 2.38 -20.05
CA ASN A 490 -11.64 2.58 -20.87
C ASN A 490 -11.50 4.00 -21.44
N SER A 491 -11.95 5.02 -20.69
CA SER A 491 -11.76 6.42 -21.07
C SER A 491 -10.46 7.00 -20.53
N GLU A 492 -9.79 7.81 -21.35
CA GLU A 492 -8.60 8.58 -20.98
C GLU A 492 -8.97 9.88 -20.24
N GLY A 493 -8.04 10.39 -19.43
CA GLY A 493 -8.20 11.67 -18.73
C GLY A 493 -9.17 11.62 -17.54
N PRO A 494 -9.57 12.79 -17.00
CA PRO A 494 -10.46 12.85 -15.85
C PRO A 494 -11.90 12.63 -16.30
N ASN A 495 -12.51 11.55 -15.83
CA ASN A 495 -13.94 11.33 -15.99
C ASN A 495 -14.66 11.75 -14.70
N LEU A 496 -15.30 12.93 -14.73
CA LEU A 496 -15.88 13.56 -13.54
C LEU A 496 -17.34 13.15 -13.33
N ILE A 497 -17.73 12.97 -12.07
CA ILE A 497 -19.10 12.69 -11.66
C ILE A 497 -19.36 13.22 -10.26
N ASN A 498 -20.62 13.53 -9.95
CA ASN A 498 -21.01 13.90 -8.60
C ASN A 498 -20.71 12.74 -7.62
N PRO A 499 -19.90 12.97 -6.56
CA PRO A 499 -19.60 11.95 -5.55
C PRO A 499 -20.83 11.29 -4.93
N TYR A 500 -21.94 12.03 -4.78
CA TYR A 500 -23.22 11.53 -4.28
C TYR A 500 -23.67 10.24 -4.97
N ARG A 501 -23.33 10.04 -6.25
CA ARG A 501 -23.67 8.82 -6.99
C ARG A 501 -23.11 7.56 -6.34
N TYR A 502 -21.93 7.62 -5.73
CA TYR A 502 -21.31 6.50 -5.04
C TYR A 502 -21.46 6.57 -3.52
N ASP A 503 -21.77 7.75 -2.98
CA ASP A 503 -21.79 8.00 -1.53
C ASP A 503 -23.20 7.98 -0.92
N ALA A 504 -24.25 8.02 -1.73
CA ALA A 504 -25.62 8.17 -1.21
C ALA A 504 -26.00 7.07 -0.20
N ASP A 505 -25.48 5.86 -0.39
CA ASP A 505 -25.76 4.73 0.48
C ASP A 505 -24.97 4.80 1.81
N CYS A 506 -23.96 5.66 1.92
CA CYS A 506 -23.14 5.79 3.14
C CYS A 506 -23.93 6.24 4.37
N VAL A 507 -25.13 6.79 4.19
CA VAL A 507 -26.06 7.09 5.30
C VAL A 507 -26.51 5.84 6.07
N PHE A 508 -26.40 4.66 5.45
CA PHE A 508 -26.75 3.38 6.06
C PHE A 508 -25.57 2.66 6.70
N PHE A 509 -24.35 3.07 6.39
CA PHE A 509 -23.14 2.45 6.89
C PHE A 509 -22.64 3.22 8.12
N ASN A 510 -22.52 2.52 9.23
CA ASN A 510 -21.81 3.04 10.39
C ASN A 510 -20.32 2.75 10.20
N VAL A 511 -19.61 3.65 9.51
CA VAL A 511 -18.14 3.59 9.43
C VAL A 511 -17.59 3.49 10.86
N SER A 512 -16.62 2.60 11.09
CA SER A 512 -16.12 2.14 12.40
C SER A 512 -16.87 0.99 13.10
N SER A 513 -18.01 0.50 12.60
CA SER A 513 -18.65 -0.73 13.13
C SER A 513 -17.98 -2.00 12.60
N ILE A 514 -17.57 -2.89 13.52
CA ILE A 514 -17.09 -4.26 13.21
C ILE A 514 -18.20 -5.32 13.27
N ASP A 515 -19.46 -4.95 13.50
CA ASP A 515 -20.55 -5.90 13.69
C ASP A 515 -21.18 -6.31 12.35
N PRO A 516 -20.95 -7.55 11.87
CA PRO A 516 -21.49 -8.00 10.59
C PRO A 516 -22.99 -8.25 10.60
N SER A 517 -23.63 -8.30 11.78
CA SER A 517 -25.09 -8.42 11.89
C SER A 517 -25.84 -7.13 11.56
N GLN A 518 -25.13 -6.01 11.41
CA GLN A 518 -25.69 -4.74 10.98
C GLN A 518 -25.87 -4.67 9.45
N PHE A 519 -25.26 -5.57 8.66
CA PHE A 519 -25.35 -5.55 7.20
C PHE A 519 -26.71 -6.07 6.72
N GLY A 520 -27.48 -5.21 6.08
CA GLY A 520 -28.82 -5.50 5.58
C GLY A 520 -28.98 -5.20 4.10
N VAL A 521 -30.17 -5.50 3.55
CA VAL A 521 -30.53 -5.05 2.21
C VAL A 521 -30.94 -3.59 2.29
N TYR A 522 -30.06 -2.69 1.84
CA TYR A 522 -30.35 -1.26 1.78
C TYR A 522 -30.93 -0.86 0.42
N PRO A 523 -31.78 0.18 0.36
CA PRO A 523 -32.19 0.75 -0.92
C PRO A 523 -30.99 1.39 -1.63
N ASP A 524 -30.85 1.18 -2.94
CA ASP A 524 -29.85 1.86 -3.78
C ASP A 524 -30.28 3.32 -3.99
N LEU A 525 -29.71 4.22 -3.18
CA LEU A 525 -29.86 5.66 -3.33
C LEU A 525 -28.84 6.24 -4.33
N GLY A 526 -27.82 5.46 -4.69
CA GLY A 526 -26.72 5.77 -5.60
C GLY A 526 -27.07 5.74 -7.10
N ALA A 527 -28.34 5.67 -7.47
CA ALA A 527 -28.80 5.67 -8.86
C ALA A 527 -28.11 4.60 -9.74
N GLY A 528 -27.89 3.39 -9.21
CA GLY A 528 -27.44 2.25 -9.99
C GLY A 528 -25.95 2.24 -10.34
N VAL A 529 -25.11 3.04 -9.68
CA VAL A 529 -23.64 2.98 -9.86
C VAL A 529 -22.90 2.30 -8.71
N THR A 530 -23.58 1.99 -7.61
CA THR A 530 -23.06 1.11 -6.57
C THR A 530 -22.90 -0.29 -7.19
N PRO A 531 -21.75 -1.00 -7.02
CA PRO A 531 -21.53 -2.31 -7.62
C PRO A 531 -22.55 -3.34 -7.09
N THR A 532 -23.70 -3.44 -7.76
CA THR A 532 -24.64 -4.54 -7.64
C THR A 532 -24.30 -5.49 -8.76
N VAL A 533 -23.52 -6.51 -8.45
CA VAL A 533 -23.32 -7.60 -9.41
C VAL A 533 -24.63 -8.38 -9.46
N SER A 534 -25.53 -8.06 -10.41
CA SER A 534 -26.68 -8.92 -10.69
C SER A 534 -26.19 -10.12 -11.49
N LEU A 535 -25.75 -11.18 -10.81
CA LEU A 535 -25.45 -12.46 -11.45
C LEU A 535 -26.75 -13.25 -11.64
N SER A 536 -27.31 -13.24 -12.85
CA SER A 536 -28.23 -14.31 -13.25
C SER A 536 -27.41 -15.54 -13.62
N MET A 537 -27.28 -16.51 -12.71
CA MET A 537 -26.78 -17.84 -13.10
C MET A 537 -27.87 -18.61 -13.87
N PRO A 538 -27.53 -19.33 -14.95
CA PRO A 538 -28.48 -20.25 -15.59
C PRO A 538 -28.81 -21.39 -14.64
N SER A 539 -30.09 -21.60 -14.39
CA SER A 539 -30.59 -22.67 -13.51
C SER A 539 -30.33 -24.07 -14.12
N PRO A 540 -29.89 -25.07 -13.33
CA PRO A 540 -29.59 -26.41 -13.85
C PRO A 540 -30.85 -27.28 -13.85
N THR A 541 -31.83 -27.01 -14.72
CA THR A 541 -32.95 -27.93 -14.94
C THR A 541 -33.54 -27.79 -16.34
N ALA A 542 -33.14 -28.68 -17.26
CA ALA A 542 -34.03 -29.23 -18.28
C ALA A 542 -33.36 -30.46 -18.93
N GLY A 543 -34.00 -31.62 -18.80
CA GLY A 543 -33.64 -32.84 -19.52
C GLY A 543 -33.85 -32.71 -21.04
N PRO A 544 -33.46 -33.74 -21.82
CA PRO A 544 -33.27 -33.60 -23.25
C PRO A 544 -34.61 -33.56 -23.99
N SER A 545 -34.96 -32.42 -24.56
CA SER A 545 -36.01 -32.31 -25.58
C SER A 545 -35.39 -32.42 -26.97
N LYS A 546 -35.95 -33.36 -27.74
CA LYS A 546 -35.62 -33.69 -29.13
C LYS A 546 -35.59 -32.43 -30.00
N ILE A 547 -34.54 -32.29 -30.81
CA ILE A 547 -34.53 -31.35 -31.93
C ILE A 547 -34.68 -32.16 -33.21
N GLU A 548 -35.80 -31.92 -33.88
CA GLU A 548 -36.13 -32.41 -35.21
C GLU A 548 -35.16 -31.87 -36.27
N SER A 549 -34.89 -32.75 -37.22
CA SER A 549 -34.16 -32.48 -38.45
C SER A 549 -34.84 -31.39 -39.28
N ASN A 550 -34.08 -30.39 -39.71
CA ASN A 550 -34.27 -29.85 -41.04
C ASN A 550 -32.92 -29.53 -41.68
N ALA A 551 -32.61 -30.32 -42.70
CA ALA A 551 -31.48 -30.15 -43.57
C ALA A 551 -31.74 -29.00 -44.55
N THR A 552 -30.73 -28.18 -44.78
CA THR A 552 -30.52 -27.57 -46.09
C THR A 552 -29.02 -27.47 -46.34
N SER A 553 -28.63 -28.06 -47.45
CA SER A 553 -27.28 -28.20 -47.95
C SER A 553 -26.77 -26.92 -48.60
N SER A 554 -25.47 -26.64 -48.46
CA SER A 554 -24.64 -26.30 -49.62
C SER A 554 -23.16 -26.54 -49.32
N ALA A 555 -22.49 -27.05 -50.33
CA ALA A 555 -21.19 -27.70 -50.28
C ALA A 555 -20.02 -26.71 -50.32
N GLY A 556 -18.87 -27.16 -49.82
CA GLY A 556 -17.59 -26.48 -49.95
C GLY A 556 -16.43 -27.42 -49.61
N THR A 557 -16.16 -28.36 -50.50
CA THR A 557 -14.98 -29.24 -50.50
C THR A 557 -13.66 -28.46 -50.57
N THR A 558 -12.65 -28.87 -49.81
CA THR A 558 -11.32 -29.18 -50.35
C THR A 558 -10.50 -30.04 -49.39
N LYS A 559 -9.84 -31.05 -49.97
CA LYS A 559 -9.00 -32.09 -49.35
C LYS A 559 -7.60 -31.57 -49.04
N ALA A 560 -6.97 -32.15 -48.01
CA ALA A 560 -5.58 -32.61 -48.08
C ALA A 560 -5.33 -33.78 -47.11
N THR A 561 -4.82 -34.87 -47.67
CA THR A 561 -4.18 -36.06 -47.08
C THR A 561 -2.91 -35.66 -46.31
N ASP A 562 -2.34 -36.41 -45.36
CA ASP A 562 -1.85 -37.79 -45.50
C ASP A 562 -1.39 -38.41 -44.15
N LYS A 563 -1.06 -39.70 -44.22
CA LYS A 563 -0.91 -40.73 -43.18
C LYS A 563 0.39 -40.75 -42.35
N SER A 564 0.22 -41.40 -41.19
CA SER A 564 1.07 -42.42 -40.53
C SER A 564 2.52 -42.13 -40.14
N SER A 565 2.87 -42.44 -38.88
CA SER A 565 3.59 -43.67 -38.52
C SER A 565 3.75 -43.73 -36.99
N GLY A 566 3.65 -44.92 -36.39
CA GLY A 566 3.77 -45.12 -34.95
C GLY A 566 5.11 -45.71 -34.52
N SER A 567 5.34 -45.75 -33.21
CA SER A 567 6.01 -46.89 -32.57
C SER A 567 5.77 -46.90 -31.06
N LYS A 568 5.69 -48.14 -30.57
CA LYS A 568 5.30 -48.68 -29.28
C LYS A 568 6.40 -48.61 -28.18
N VAL A 569 5.94 -48.46 -26.91
CA VAL A 569 6.31 -49.26 -25.68
C VAL A 569 7.60 -48.85 -24.92
N PRO A 570 7.80 -49.13 -23.59
CA PRO A 570 6.91 -49.67 -22.53
C PRO A 570 6.79 -48.83 -21.23
N PHE A 571 5.76 -49.18 -20.46
CA PHE A 571 5.65 -49.00 -19.00
C PHE A 571 6.71 -49.82 -18.25
N ALA A 572 7.39 -49.21 -17.26
CA ALA A 572 8.09 -49.91 -16.20
C ALA A 572 7.65 -49.35 -14.84
N ARG A 573 7.06 -50.24 -14.02
CA ARG A 573 6.83 -50.00 -12.59
C ARG A 573 8.17 -50.17 -11.85
N LEU A 574 8.56 -49.19 -11.04
CA LEU A 574 9.45 -49.42 -9.92
C LEU A 574 8.82 -48.86 -8.65
N SER A 575 8.59 -49.77 -7.71
CA SER A 575 8.20 -49.54 -6.33
C SER A 575 9.39 -48.95 -5.57
N SER A 576 9.19 -47.88 -4.81
CA SER A 576 10.06 -47.53 -3.68
C SER A 576 9.25 -46.76 -2.64
N LEU A 577 9.14 -47.39 -1.46
CA LEU A 577 8.66 -46.80 -0.21
C LEU A 577 9.52 -45.59 0.14
N ILE A 578 8.91 -44.43 0.35
CA ILE A 578 9.45 -43.38 1.21
C ILE A 578 8.30 -42.94 2.13
N TYR A 579 8.50 -43.16 3.42
CA TYR A 579 7.65 -42.66 4.50
C TYR A 579 7.58 -41.13 4.44
N PHE A 580 6.36 -40.56 4.36
CA PHE A 580 6.13 -39.17 4.70
C PHE A 580 5.24 -39.11 5.95
N VAL A 581 5.82 -38.53 6.99
CA VAL A 581 5.14 -38.17 8.23
C VAL A 581 4.19 -37.02 7.93
N LEU A 582 2.89 -37.31 7.95
CA LEU A 582 1.82 -36.32 7.97
C LEU A 582 1.73 -35.74 9.39
N THR A 583 2.21 -34.51 9.60
CA THR A 583 1.75 -33.69 10.72
C THR A 583 0.61 -32.81 10.23
N THR A 584 -0.59 -33.30 10.50
CA THR A 584 -1.86 -32.58 10.41
C THR A 584 -1.92 -31.46 11.44
N SER A 585 -2.46 -30.29 11.07
CA SER A 585 -3.06 -29.35 12.02
C SER A 585 -4.40 -28.88 11.48
N SER A 586 -5.38 -29.73 11.75
CA SER A 586 -6.71 -29.43 12.30
C SER A 586 -7.55 -28.35 11.65
N ILE A 587 -8.35 -28.81 10.69
CA ILE A 587 -9.71 -28.34 10.40
C ILE A 587 -10.64 -29.00 11.42
N LEU A 588 -11.44 -28.25 12.16
CA LEU A 588 -12.67 -28.78 12.77
C LEU A 588 -13.78 -27.74 12.66
N PHE A 589 -14.79 -28.10 11.86
CA PHE A 589 -16.09 -27.43 11.74
C PHE A 589 -17.01 -27.84 12.90
N LEU A 590 -17.82 -26.89 13.37
CA LEU A 590 -19.25 -27.06 13.61
C LEU A 590 -19.96 -25.74 13.34
#